data_AF-A0AAU2ZLM1-F1
#
_entry.id   AF-A0AAU2ZLM1-F1
#
_cell.length_a   1.000
_cell.length_b   1.000
_cell.length_c   1.000
_cell.angle_alpha   90.00
_cell.angle_beta   90.00
_cell.angle_gamma   90.00
#
_symmetry.space_group_name_H-M   'P 1'
#
loop_
_entity.id
_entity.type
_entity.pdbx_description
1 polymer ?
#
loop_
_entity_poly.entity_id
_entity_poly.type
_entity_poly.pdbx_seq_one_letter_code
_entity_poly.pdbx_strand_id
1 'polypeptide(L)'
;MIRFTMGPGEDGDCLLLEYGDDTFIRRILVDGGRSGTYPLVKPTLAGLDGLVDVLVVTHVDQDHILGVLALLEDADRPVEFGDVWFNGFDHLLDTEGFGAQDGEKLTSLLLEQKVPWNDSFGGRSVEVGRELAWFDDGSTMDVLSPDRAQLERLAPAWVKECAKNGLIPGRDPDEIPPVPGFEHFGGVNVDQLAASVFKPDTSKTNISSIGLLFEFEDKRVILTGDADDRRLVASIRPRAEAEGGRFHVDVLKVAHHGSDHNLSNELLDLIDCDRYLISTSGARHDHPNEIAIARILKHGGAEKELVFNYRDRAAIWDDARLKDRFGYTVTAPDRDAEDGFIGFEL
;
A
#
# COMPACT_ATOMS: atom_id res chain seq x y z
N MET A 1 12.14 -11.50 13.98
CA MET A 1 11.55 -12.17 12.78
C MET A 1 10.48 -11.29 12.18
N ILE A 2 10.39 -11.24 10.84
CA ILE A 2 9.32 -10.54 10.11
C ILE A 2 8.77 -11.46 9.03
N ARG A 3 7.45 -11.61 8.96
CA ARG A 3 6.72 -12.36 7.93
C ARG A 3 5.78 -11.45 7.15
N PHE A 4 5.76 -11.62 5.84
CA PHE A 4 4.79 -10.97 4.94
C PHE A 4 3.84 -12.01 4.36
N THR A 5 2.59 -11.62 4.17
CA THR A 5 1.61 -12.32 3.32
C THR A 5 0.87 -11.29 2.47
N MET A 6 1.12 -11.31 1.17
CA MET A 6 0.31 -10.58 0.19
C MET A 6 -0.97 -11.39 -0.09
N GLY A 7 -2.11 -10.72 -0.06
CA GLY A 7 -3.42 -11.29 -0.35
C GLY A 7 -3.90 -11.00 -1.79
N PRO A 8 -4.98 -11.68 -2.22
CA PRO A 8 -5.53 -11.60 -3.57
C PRO A 8 -6.39 -10.34 -3.76
N GLY A 9 -5.80 -9.15 -3.61
CA GLY A 9 -6.48 -7.85 -3.67
C GLY A 9 -7.04 -7.45 -5.06
N GLU A 10 -7.13 -8.40 -5.99
CA GLU A 10 -7.34 -8.20 -7.44
C GLU A 10 -6.37 -7.18 -8.05
N ASP A 11 -6.85 -5.96 -8.33
CA ASP A 11 -6.07 -4.86 -8.88
C ASP A 11 -5.51 -3.91 -7.80
N GLY A 12 -5.80 -4.19 -6.51
CA GLY A 12 -5.44 -3.40 -5.35
C GLY A 12 -4.45 -4.05 -4.37
N ASP A 13 -4.34 -3.43 -3.18
CA ASP A 13 -3.44 -3.88 -2.10
C ASP A 13 -4.20 -4.59 -0.97
N CYS A 14 -3.63 -5.71 -0.53
CA CYS A 14 -3.94 -6.34 0.75
C CYS A 14 -2.67 -7.05 1.24
N LEU A 15 -2.13 -6.60 2.37
CA LEU A 15 -0.86 -7.09 2.91
C LEU A 15 -0.94 -7.28 4.42
N LEU A 16 -0.67 -8.49 4.90
CA LEU A 16 -0.44 -8.77 6.30
C LEU A 16 1.07 -8.81 6.58
N LEU A 17 1.50 -8.02 7.55
CA LEU A 17 2.84 -8.01 8.11
C LEU A 17 2.76 -8.54 9.54
N GLU A 18 3.42 -9.65 9.84
CA GLU A 18 3.62 -10.13 11.22
C GLU A 18 5.08 -9.91 11.62
N TYR A 19 5.34 -9.47 12.86
CA TYR A 19 6.70 -9.33 13.37
C TYR A 19 6.80 -9.64 14.87
N GLY A 20 8.00 -9.99 15.31
CA GLY A 20 8.31 -10.24 16.72
C GLY A 20 9.27 -11.41 16.93
N ASP A 21 9.09 -12.10 18.06
CA ASP A 21 9.93 -13.19 18.57
C ASP A 21 9.11 -14.26 19.33
N ASP A 22 9.79 -15.14 20.08
CA ASP A 22 9.13 -16.19 20.89
C ASP A 22 8.28 -15.65 22.06
N THR A 23 8.34 -14.34 22.35
CA THR A 23 7.68 -13.68 23.49
C THR A 23 6.51 -12.79 23.08
N PHE A 24 6.53 -12.23 21.85
CA PHE A 24 5.44 -11.45 21.29
C PHE A 24 5.37 -11.61 19.76
N ILE A 25 4.14 -11.53 19.22
CA ILE A 25 3.90 -11.38 17.78
C ILE A 25 2.91 -10.22 17.62
N ARG A 26 3.27 -9.24 16.78
CA ARG A 26 2.40 -8.15 16.34
C ARG A 26 2.03 -8.27 14.89
N ARG A 27 0.89 -7.68 14.54
CA ARG A 27 0.26 -7.83 13.23
C ARG A 27 -0.22 -6.47 12.70
N ILE A 28 0.28 -6.10 11.53
CA ILE A 28 -0.13 -4.90 10.80
C ILE A 28 -0.81 -5.37 9.51
N LEU A 29 -2.09 -5.07 9.35
CA LEU A 29 -2.84 -5.29 8.11
C LEU A 29 -2.86 -3.98 7.32
N VAL A 30 -2.44 -4.00 6.07
CA VAL A 30 -2.39 -2.83 5.18
C VAL A 30 -3.32 -3.08 4.00
N ASP A 31 -4.39 -2.28 3.95
CA ASP A 31 -5.49 -2.35 3.00
C ASP A 31 -6.20 -3.73 2.94
N GLY A 32 -7.37 -3.75 2.31
CA GLY A 32 -8.24 -4.92 2.24
C GLY A 32 -8.49 -5.44 0.83
N GLY A 33 -7.95 -4.81 -0.20
CA GLY A 33 -8.28 -5.12 -1.59
C GLY A 33 -9.69 -4.66 -2.00
N ARG A 34 -10.17 -5.20 -3.12
CA ARG A 34 -11.60 -5.19 -3.50
C ARG A 34 -12.46 -5.95 -2.47
N SER A 35 -13.78 -5.75 -2.47
CA SER A 35 -14.71 -6.46 -1.57
C SER A 35 -14.64 -8.00 -1.68
N GLY A 36 -14.33 -8.53 -2.88
CA GLY A 36 -14.12 -9.96 -3.12
C GLY A 36 -12.90 -10.56 -2.41
N THR A 37 -11.96 -9.73 -1.96
CA THR A 37 -10.74 -10.14 -1.25
C THR A 37 -11.04 -10.68 0.15
N TYR A 38 -11.95 -10.03 0.89
CA TYR A 38 -12.21 -10.38 2.29
C TYR A 38 -12.60 -11.85 2.49
N PRO A 39 -13.57 -12.43 1.74
CA PRO A 39 -13.90 -13.85 1.83
C PRO A 39 -12.71 -14.80 1.61
N LEU A 40 -11.72 -14.40 0.80
CA LEU A 40 -10.52 -15.19 0.51
C LEU A 40 -9.48 -15.07 1.62
N VAL A 41 -9.31 -13.89 2.25
CA VAL A 41 -8.37 -13.70 3.37
C VAL A 41 -8.96 -14.03 4.75
N LYS A 42 -10.29 -14.17 4.88
CA LYS A 42 -10.95 -14.55 6.15
C LYS A 42 -10.37 -15.81 6.79
N PRO A 43 -10.04 -16.90 6.07
CA PRO A 43 -9.35 -18.07 6.64
C PRO A 43 -7.96 -17.76 7.20
N THR A 44 -7.18 -16.89 6.54
CA THR A 44 -5.87 -16.43 7.02
C THR A 44 -6.03 -15.62 8.31
N LEU A 45 -6.96 -14.67 8.34
CA LEU A 45 -7.27 -13.88 9.54
C LEU A 45 -7.81 -14.75 10.69
N ALA A 46 -8.57 -15.81 10.38
CA ALA A 46 -9.03 -16.81 11.36
C ALA A 46 -7.94 -17.75 11.88
N GLY A 47 -6.77 -17.76 11.26
CA GLY A 47 -5.57 -18.43 11.77
C GLY A 47 -4.77 -17.60 12.78
N LEU A 48 -5.13 -16.33 12.99
CA LEU A 48 -4.47 -15.42 13.93
C LEU A 48 -5.08 -15.54 15.34
N ASP A 49 -4.39 -15.01 16.35
CA ASP A 49 -4.84 -15.02 17.76
C ASP A 49 -5.99 -14.04 18.07
N GLY A 50 -6.87 -13.77 17.10
CA GLY A 50 -8.04 -12.90 17.22
C GLY A 50 -7.74 -11.39 17.28
N LEU A 51 -6.48 -10.96 17.06
CA LEU A 51 -6.08 -9.56 17.10
C LEU A 51 -5.15 -9.20 15.93
N VAL A 52 -5.45 -8.05 15.31
CA VAL A 52 -4.53 -7.28 14.47
C VAL A 52 -4.19 -6.00 15.25
N ASP A 53 -2.91 -5.78 15.58
CA ASP A 53 -2.48 -4.62 16.36
C ASP A 53 -2.83 -3.30 15.66
N VAL A 54 -2.59 -3.21 14.35
CA VAL A 54 -2.89 -2.02 13.53
C VAL A 54 -3.46 -2.41 12.18
N LEU A 55 -4.60 -1.83 11.80
CA LEU A 55 -5.11 -1.85 10.43
C LEU A 55 -4.85 -0.49 9.79
N VAL A 56 -4.05 -0.44 8.74
CA VAL A 56 -3.79 0.76 7.94
C VAL A 56 -4.66 0.74 6.69
N VAL A 57 -5.50 1.77 6.53
CA VAL A 57 -6.24 2.03 5.29
C VAL A 57 -5.56 3.21 4.61
N THR A 58 -4.77 2.93 3.57
CA THR A 58 -3.84 3.92 3.01
C THR A 58 -4.56 5.12 2.42
N HIS A 59 -5.68 4.88 1.74
CA HIS A 59 -6.58 5.89 1.17
C HIS A 59 -7.96 5.29 0.83
N VAL A 60 -8.83 6.06 0.18
CA VAL A 60 -10.25 5.70 -0.06
C VAL A 60 -10.55 5.02 -1.39
N ASP A 61 -9.56 4.77 -2.23
CA ASP A 61 -9.83 4.18 -3.54
C ASP A 61 -10.29 2.72 -3.35
N GLN A 62 -11.23 2.30 -4.19
CA GLN A 62 -12.05 1.10 -3.97
C GLN A 62 -11.26 -0.22 -4.00
N ASP A 63 -10.03 -0.16 -4.50
CA ASP A 63 -9.06 -1.24 -4.61
C ASP A 63 -8.38 -1.50 -3.27
N HIS A 64 -8.48 -0.56 -2.33
CA HIS A 64 -7.84 -0.60 -1.02
C HIS A 64 -8.89 -0.74 0.11
N ILE A 65 -9.97 0.03 0.03
CA ILE A 65 -10.94 0.17 1.14
C ILE A 65 -12.07 -0.87 1.13
N LEU A 66 -12.48 -1.41 -0.02
CA LEU A 66 -13.74 -2.20 -0.09
C LEU A 66 -13.67 -3.53 0.66
N GLY A 67 -12.52 -4.21 0.68
CA GLY A 67 -12.33 -5.40 1.51
C GLY A 67 -12.26 -5.10 3.00
N VAL A 68 -11.83 -3.89 3.38
CA VAL A 68 -11.87 -3.42 4.78
C VAL A 68 -13.30 -3.17 5.24
N LEU A 69 -14.14 -2.55 4.40
CA LEU A 69 -15.57 -2.40 4.67
C LEU A 69 -16.22 -3.78 4.88
N ALA A 70 -16.01 -4.73 3.95
CA ALA A 70 -16.55 -6.08 4.06
C ALA A 70 -16.07 -6.84 5.33
N LEU A 71 -14.83 -6.62 5.77
CA LEU A 71 -14.27 -7.17 7.01
C LEU A 71 -14.89 -6.54 8.26
N LEU A 72 -15.19 -5.25 8.25
CA LEU A 72 -15.82 -4.54 9.37
C LEU A 72 -17.33 -4.78 9.46
N GLU A 73 -18.01 -4.96 8.33
CA GLU A 73 -19.45 -5.28 8.25
C GLU A 73 -19.78 -6.72 8.71
N ASP A 74 -18.79 -7.62 8.68
CA ASP A 74 -18.95 -9.01 9.11
C ASP A 74 -18.99 -9.14 10.64
N ALA A 75 -20.19 -9.37 11.17
CA ALA A 75 -20.42 -9.61 12.60
C ALA A 75 -19.74 -10.88 13.13
N ASP A 76 -19.36 -11.82 12.26
CA ASP A 76 -18.59 -13.03 12.56
C ASP A 76 -17.14 -12.88 12.05
N ARG A 77 -16.58 -11.66 12.01
CA ARG A 77 -15.16 -11.44 11.67
C ARG A 77 -14.23 -12.15 12.66
N PRO A 78 -13.06 -12.65 12.20
CA PRO A 78 -12.20 -13.47 13.04
C PRO A 78 -11.26 -12.68 13.98
N VAL A 79 -11.12 -11.36 13.77
CA VAL A 79 -10.14 -10.51 14.45
C VAL A 79 -10.76 -9.20 14.91
N GLU A 80 -10.23 -8.67 16.02
CA GLU A 80 -10.41 -7.27 16.41
C GLU A 80 -9.17 -6.44 16.06
N PHE A 81 -9.29 -5.12 16.14
CA PHE A 81 -8.22 -4.16 15.83
C PHE A 81 -7.77 -3.40 17.08
N GLY A 82 -6.45 -3.29 17.28
CA GLY A 82 -5.86 -2.48 18.34
C GLY A 82 -5.94 -0.97 18.04
N ASP A 83 -5.66 -0.58 16.81
CA ASP A 83 -5.91 0.75 16.24
C ASP A 83 -6.20 0.64 14.74
N VAL A 84 -6.97 1.59 14.20
CA VAL A 84 -7.20 1.72 12.76
C VAL A 84 -6.64 3.05 12.30
N TRP A 85 -5.74 3.03 11.32
CA TRP A 85 -5.06 4.19 10.78
C TRP A 85 -5.67 4.56 9.43
N PHE A 86 -6.45 5.64 9.43
CA PHE A 86 -7.17 6.13 8.26
C PHE A 86 -7.37 7.64 8.33
N ASN A 87 -6.97 8.35 7.26
CA ASN A 87 -7.26 9.77 7.09
C ASN A 87 -8.67 9.98 6.52
N GLY A 88 -9.68 9.82 7.38
CA GLY A 88 -11.06 10.18 7.07
C GLY A 88 -11.25 11.70 6.98
N PHE A 89 -12.46 12.16 6.67
CA PHE A 89 -12.68 13.57 6.35
C PHE A 89 -12.27 14.54 7.45
N ASP A 90 -12.62 14.23 8.71
CA ASP A 90 -12.37 15.10 9.86
C ASP A 90 -10.87 15.38 10.08
N HIS A 91 -10.00 14.52 9.55
CA HIS A 91 -8.54 14.66 9.59
C HIS A 91 -7.97 15.56 8.49
N LEU A 92 -8.72 15.86 7.42
CA LEU A 92 -8.19 16.59 6.26
C LEU A 92 -7.96 18.09 6.52
N LEU A 93 -8.68 18.67 7.47
CA LEU A 93 -8.66 20.12 7.78
C LEU A 93 -8.49 20.43 9.28
N ASP A 94 -8.33 19.44 10.15
CA ASP A 94 -8.45 19.57 11.62
C ASP A 94 -9.77 20.28 12.04
N THR A 95 -10.86 20.02 11.30
CA THR A 95 -12.21 20.56 11.54
C THR A 95 -13.26 19.49 11.31
N GLU A 96 -14.24 19.37 12.22
CA GLU A 96 -15.39 18.48 12.06
C GLU A 96 -16.21 18.83 10.80
N GLY A 97 -16.45 17.82 9.93
CA GLY A 97 -17.64 17.77 9.09
C GLY A 97 -17.46 17.77 7.56
N PHE A 98 -17.80 16.61 6.98
CA PHE A 98 -18.44 16.38 5.66
C PHE A 98 -17.62 15.82 4.49
N GLY A 99 -17.68 14.50 4.27
CA GLY A 99 -16.89 13.81 3.25
C GLY A 99 -17.51 12.78 2.28
N ALA A 100 -16.63 12.02 1.61
CA ALA A 100 -16.85 11.21 0.41
C ALA A 100 -17.19 9.73 0.71
N GLN A 101 -18.08 9.19 -0.13
CA GLN A 101 -18.84 7.94 0.05
C GLN A 101 -18.13 6.82 0.83
N ASP A 102 -17.13 6.15 0.25
CA ASP A 102 -16.54 4.95 0.86
C ASP A 102 -15.72 5.26 2.13
N GLY A 103 -15.13 6.46 2.21
CA GLY A 103 -14.45 6.94 3.42
C GLY A 103 -15.42 7.32 4.55
N GLU A 104 -16.63 7.79 4.22
CA GLU A 104 -17.69 8.04 5.20
C GLU A 104 -18.29 6.73 5.71
N LYS A 105 -18.44 5.70 4.86
CA LYS A 105 -18.82 4.34 5.28
C LYS A 105 -17.85 3.81 6.34
N LEU A 106 -16.54 3.84 6.04
CA LEU A 106 -15.51 3.40 6.97
C LEU A 106 -15.56 4.20 8.29
N THR A 107 -15.60 5.53 8.20
CA THR A 107 -15.74 6.41 9.38
C THR A 107 -16.96 6.04 10.22
N SER A 108 -18.11 5.78 9.58
CA SER A 108 -19.35 5.39 10.27
C SER A 108 -19.20 4.05 10.99
N LEU A 109 -18.65 3.02 10.32
CA LEU A 109 -18.43 1.70 10.90
C LEU A 109 -17.49 1.76 12.12
N LEU A 110 -16.38 2.49 12.02
CA LEU A 110 -15.42 2.64 13.13
C LEU A 110 -16.09 3.28 14.37
N LEU A 111 -16.89 4.33 14.16
CA LEU A 111 -17.61 5.03 15.24
C LEU A 111 -18.75 4.20 15.84
N GLU A 112 -19.55 3.52 15.02
CA GLU A 112 -20.66 2.67 15.48
C GLU A 112 -20.18 1.48 16.31
N GLN A 113 -19.09 0.85 15.85
CA GLN A 113 -18.50 -0.32 16.50
C GLN A 113 -17.51 0.03 17.62
N LYS A 114 -17.10 1.31 17.72
CA LYS A 114 -16.11 1.84 18.68
C LYS A 114 -14.74 1.19 18.53
N VAL A 115 -14.34 0.96 17.29
CA VAL A 115 -12.97 0.56 16.96
C VAL A 115 -12.07 1.78 17.20
N PRO A 116 -10.90 1.65 17.86
CA PRO A 116 -9.97 2.77 18.03
C PRO A 116 -9.53 3.31 16.66
N TRP A 117 -9.44 4.64 16.53
CA TRP A 117 -9.24 5.29 15.23
C TRP A 117 -8.23 6.44 15.32
N ASN A 118 -7.06 6.21 14.73
CA ASN A 118 -5.87 7.03 14.85
C ASN A 118 -5.51 7.32 16.33
N ASP A 119 -5.81 6.40 17.25
CA ASP A 119 -5.59 6.57 18.69
C ASP A 119 -4.09 6.75 18.98
N SER A 120 -3.22 6.04 18.25
CA SER A 120 -1.77 6.22 18.28
C SER A 120 -1.29 7.64 17.89
N PHE A 121 -2.10 8.43 17.17
CA PHE A 121 -1.83 9.83 16.82
C PHE A 121 -2.62 10.83 17.68
N GLY A 122 -3.39 10.33 18.66
CA GLY A 122 -4.30 11.08 19.52
C GLY A 122 -5.59 11.52 18.81
N GLY A 123 -6.14 10.67 17.93
CA GLY A 123 -7.35 10.94 17.16
C GLY A 123 -7.16 11.98 16.03
N ARG A 124 -5.91 12.16 15.55
CA ARG A 124 -5.54 13.16 14.53
C ARG A 124 -5.10 12.49 13.23
N SER A 125 -4.87 13.28 12.19
CA SER A 125 -4.35 12.82 10.90
C SER A 125 -3.05 12.02 11.01
N VAL A 126 -2.96 10.93 10.26
CA VAL A 126 -1.73 10.18 9.99
C VAL A 126 -0.93 10.94 8.93
N GLU A 127 0.11 11.66 9.32
CA GLU A 127 0.89 12.50 8.39
C GLU A 127 2.35 12.69 8.81
N VAL A 128 3.19 13.09 7.84
CA VAL A 128 4.63 13.37 8.03
C VAL A 128 4.85 14.37 9.16
N GLY A 129 5.65 13.98 10.15
CA GLY A 129 6.00 14.84 11.29
C GLY A 129 4.94 14.91 12.40
N ARG A 130 3.86 14.13 12.32
CA ARG A 130 2.94 13.91 13.43
C ARG A 130 3.64 13.06 14.51
N GLU A 131 3.42 13.41 15.77
CA GLU A 131 3.84 12.57 16.91
C GLU A 131 3.00 11.27 16.93
N LEU A 132 3.69 10.14 16.99
CA LEU A 132 3.13 8.79 17.04
C LEU A 132 3.48 8.13 18.38
N ALA A 133 2.46 7.63 19.09
CA ALA A 133 2.63 6.68 20.17
C ALA A 133 2.73 5.26 19.58
N TRP A 134 3.95 4.72 19.55
CA TRP A 134 4.24 3.37 19.04
C TRP A 134 4.55 2.38 20.18
N PHE A 135 4.71 1.11 19.82
CA PHE A 135 5.03 0.03 20.75
C PHE A 135 6.46 0.13 21.29
N ASP A 136 6.65 -0.19 22.58
CA ASP A 136 7.97 -0.29 23.23
C ASP A 136 8.49 -1.74 23.12
N ASP A 137 8.76 -2.17 21.89
CA ASP A 137 9.21 -3.53 21.55
C ASP A 137 10.48 -3.56 20.67
N GLY A 138 11.11 -2.40 20.47
CA GLY A 138 12.28 -2.25 19.62
C GLY A 138 11.98 -2.03 18.14
N SER A 139 10.70 -2.03 17.72
CA SER A 139 10.31 -1.54 16.39
C SER A 139 10.12 -0.02 16.37
N THR A 140 10.18 0.56 15.17
CA THR A 140 9.86 1.96 14.90
C THR A 140 8.89 2.06 13.72
N MET A 141 8.15 3.16 13.67
CA MET A 141 7.23 3.46 12.57
C MET A 141 7.27 4.96 12.28
N ASP A 142 7.59 5.31 11.03
CA ASP A 142 7.74 6.68 10.53
C ASP A 142 6.75 6.92 9.39
N VAL A 143 5.99 8.02 9.45
CA VAL A 143 5.11 8.42 8.34
C VAL A 143 5.92 9.15 7.26
N LEU A 144 5.98 8.58 6.05
CA LEU A 144 6.66 9.13 4.87
C LEU A 144 5.73 9.98 3.98
N SER A 145 4.43 9.69 4.00
CA SER A 145 3.34 10.35 3.25
C SER A 145 2.02 10.14 3.99
N PRO A 146 1.02 11.03 3.87
CA PRO A 146 1.05 12.35 3.24
C PRO A 146 1.63 13.43 4.17
N ASP A 147 1.93 14.61 3.64
CA ASP A 147 2.06 15.84 4.44
C ASP A 147 0.72 16.59 4.57
N ARG A 148 0.64 17.51 5.54
CA ARG A 148 -0.56 18.32 5.79
C ARG A 148 -1.08 19.04 4.55
N ALA A 149 -0.19 19.53 3.68
CA ALA A 149 -0.58 20.25 2.47
C ALA A 149 -1.15 19.31 1.40
N GLN A 150 -0.82 18.01 1.40
CA GLN A 150 -1.50 16.99 0.58
C GLN A 150 -2.92 16.73 1.09
N LEU A 151 -3.11 16.56 2.41
CA LEU A 151 -4.43 16.37 3.02
C LEU A 151 -5.39 17.56 2.77
N GLU A 152 -4.93 18.79 3.01
CA GLU A 152 -5.71 20.01 2.75
C GLU A 152 -6.16 20.13 1.28
N ARG A 153 -5.36 19.61 0.33
CA ARG A 153 -5.71 19.61 -1.10
C ARG A 153 -6.79 18.59 -1.47
N LEU A 154 -6.99 17.55 -0.67
CA LEU A 154 -8.02 16.53 -0.87
C LEU A 154 -9.41 17.06 -0.52
N ALA A 155 -9.55 17.74 0.62
CA ALA A 155 -10.85 18.15 1.17
C ALA A 155 -11.80 18.83 0.15
N PRO A 156 -11.40 19.80 -0.70
CA PRO A 156 -12.32 20.42 -1.65
C PRO A 156 -12.80 19.49 -2.78
N ALA A 157 -12.05 18.44 -3.11
CA ALA A 157 -12.48 17.45 -4.10
C ALA A 157 -13.41 16.42 -3.47
N TRP A 158 -13.08 16.01 -2.25
CA TRP A 158 -13.82 15.07 -1.44
C TRP A 158 -15.24 15.61 -1.10
N VAL A 159 -15.37 16.88 -0.67
CA VAL A 159 -16.66 17.60 -0.52
C VAL A 159 -17.47 17.67 -1.83
N LYS A 160 -16.80 17.83 -2.97
CA LYS A 160 -17.47 17.90 -4.29
C LYS A 160 -18.06 16.54 -4.68
N GLU A 161 -17.38 15.44 -4.34
CA GLU A 161 -17.81 14.10 -4.74
C GLU A 161 -19.03 13.63 -3.95
N CYS A 162 -19.13 13.87 -2.65
CA CYS A 162 -20.37 13.61 -1.93
C CYS A 162 -21.54 14.51 -2.39
N ALA A 163 -21.31 15.81 -2.61
CA ALA A 163 -22.34 16.70 -3.17
C ALA A 163 -22.88 16.22 -4.53
N LYS A 164 -22.03 15.60 -5.36
CA LYS A 164 -22.41 15.01 -6.66
C LYS A 164 -23.25 13.74 -6.53
N ASN A 165 -22.99 12.91 -5.52
CA ASN A 165 -23.70 11.65 -5.28
C ASN A 165 -24.94 11.80 -4.38
N GLY A 166 -25.43 13.05 -4.18
CA GLY A 166 -26.63 13.33 -3.39
C GLY A 166 -26.44 13.13 -1.88
N LEU A 167 -25.18 13.02 -1.44
CA LEU A 167 -24.82 12.69 -0.08
C LEU A 167 -24.86 13.91 0.84
N ILE A 168 -25.56 13.74 1.96
CA ILE A 168 -25.26 14.46 3.20
C ILE A 168 -24.29 13.55 3.95
N PRO A 169 -23.01 13.94 4.12
CA PRO A 169 -22.05 13.03 4.74
C PRO A 169 -22.39 12.74 6.21
N GLY A 170 -21.90 11.62 6.72
CA GLY A 170 -22.51 10.91 7.86
C GLY A 170 -23.76 10.08 7.49
N ARG A 171 -23.92 9.64 6.23
CA ARG A 171 -24.87 8.57 5.84
C ARG A 171 -24.54 7.88 4.51
N ASP A 172 -25.06 6.67 4.35
CA ASP A 172 -24.56 5.61 3.46
C ASP A 172 -25.35 5.39 2.14
N PRO A 173 -24.67 5.18 0.98
CA PRO A 173 -25.22 4.60 -0.25
C PRO A 173 -24.24 3.75 -1.11
N ASP A 174 -24.76 3.15 -2.20
CA ASP A 174 -24.04 2.39 -3.25
C ASP A 174 -24.38 2.97 -4.66
N GLU A 175 -23.90 2.54 -5.84
CA GLU A 175 -23.01 1.45 -6.33
C GLU A 175 -22.35 1.97 -7.65
N ILE A 176 -21.19 1.43 -8.11
CA ILE A 176 -20.55 1.85 -9.40
C ILE A 176 -20.13 0.64 -10.27
N PRO A 177 -20.35 0.65 -11.61
CA PRO A 177 -20.13 -0.50 -12.51
C PRO A 177 -18.73 -0.58 -13.18
N PRO A 178 -18.36 -1.73 -13.79
CA PRO A 178 -17.02 -2.00 -14.34
C PRO A 178 -16.81 -1.59 -15.81
N VAL A 179 -15.53 -1.57 -16.25
CA VAL A 179 -15.09 -1.27 -17.63
C VAL A 179 -13.96 -2.26 -18.06
N PRO A 180 -13.87 -2.72 -19.32
CA PRO A 180 -12.98 -3.85 -19.70
C PRO A 180 -11.53 -3.47 -20.06
N GLY A 181 -10.58 -4.38 -19.81
CA GLY A 181 -9.15 -4.27 -20.16
C GLY A 181 -8.77 -4.77 -21.56
N PHE A 182 -7.45 -4.75 -21.87
CA PHE A 182 -6.86 -5.12 -23.16
C PHE A 182 -5.47 -5.78 -23.02
N GLU A 183 -5.03 -6.47 -24.08
CA GLU A 183 -3.82 -7.32 -24.14
C GLU A 183 -2.53 -6.57 -24.53
N HIS A 184 -1.36 -7.16 -24.21
CA HIS A 184 -0.06 -6.76 -24.74
C HIS A 184 0.76 -7.95 -25.29
N PHE A 185 1.46 -7.70 -26.41
CA PHE A 185 2.43 -8.62 -27.01
C PHE A 185 3.60 -7.83 -27.61
N GLY A 186 4.80 -8.03 -27.05
CA GLY A 186 6.04 -7.40 -27.52
C GLY A 186 7.25 -7.89 -26.73
N GLY A 187 8.46 -7.69 -27.26
CA GLY A 187 9.69 -7.93 -26.51
C GLY A 187 10.11 -6.69 -25.74
N VAL A 188 10.23 -6.80 -24.41
CA VAL A 188 10.50 -5.69 -23.49
C VAL A 188 11.92 -5.12 -23.67
N ASN A 189 12.05 -3.80 -23.81
CA ASN A 189 13.34 -3.09 -23.85
C ASN A 189 13.53 -2.20 -22.62
N VAL A 190 14.07 -2.79 -21.54
CA VAL A 190 14.26 -2.15 -20.22
C VAL A 190 14.98 -0.79 -20.31
N ASP A 191 16.04 -0.65 -21.11
CA ASP A 191 16.79 0.61 -21.18
C ASP A 191 15.97 1.76 -21.76
N GLN A 192 15.16 1.47 -22.77
CA GLN A 192 14.31 2.44 -23.44
C GLN A 192 13.12 2.82 -22.54
N LEU A 193 12.51 1.82 -21.89
CA LEU A 193 11.39 2.00 -20.99
C LEU A 193 11.80 2.82 -19.76
N ALA A 194 12.89 2.47 -19.09
CA ALA A 194 13.41 3.20 -17.92
C ALA A 194 13.86 4.63 -18.22
N ALA A 195 14.19 4.94 -19.48
CA ALA A 195 14.51 6.30 -19.94
C ALA A 195 13.28 7.14 -20.30
N SER A 196 12.06 6.59 -20.16
CA SER A 196 10.82 7.31 -20.48
C SER A 196 10.57 8.46 -19.51
N VAL A 197 10.23 9.63 -20.06
CA VAL A 197 9.98 10.87 -19.31
C VAL A 197 8.95 10.64 -18.22
N PHE A 198 9.39 10.75 -16.96
CA PHE A 198 8.50 10.65 -15.81
C PHE A 198 7.44 11.76 -15.83
N LYS A 199 6.19 11.38 -15.60
CA LYS A 199 5.06 12.28 -15.38
C LYS A 199 4.47 11.86 -14.03
N PRO A 200 4.47 12.74 -13.02
CA PRO A 200 3.92 12.39 -11.72
C PRO A 200 2.40 12.21 -11.81
N ASP A 201 1.88 11.38 -10.91
CA ASP A 201 0.44 11.32 -10.64
C ASP A 201 -0.09 12.70 -10.20
N THR A 202 -1.37 12.94 -10.47
CA THR A 202 -2.11 14.15 -10.07
C THR A 202 -3.44 13.82 -9.39
N SER A 203 -3.76 12.54 -9.21
CA SER A 203 -4.91 12.09 -8.44
C SER A 203 -4.77 12.51 -6.98
N LYS A 204 -5.80 13.17 -6.45
CA LYS A 204 -5.75 13.74 -5.11
C LYS A 204 -5.80 12.67 -4.01
N THR A 205 -6.48 11.56 -4.27
CA THR A 205 -6.62 10.44 -3.32
C THR A 205 -5.30 9.69 -3.20
N ASN A 206 -4.69 9.31 -4.33
CA ASN A 206 -3.36 8.69 -4.39
C ASN A 206 -2.30 9.59 -3.72
N ILE A 207 -2.30 10.90 -4.03
CA ILE A 207 -1.44 11.91 -3.38
C ILE A 207 -1.66 11.99 -1.85
N SER A 208 -2.80 11.56 -1.32
CA SER A 208 -3.08 11.55 0.13
C SER A 208 -2.74 10.23 0.83
N SER A 209 -2.21 9.23 0.11
CA SER A 209 -1.97 7.90 0.67
C SER A 209 -0.98 7.91 1.84
N ILE A 210 -1.34 7.17 2.89
CA ILE A 210 -0.46 6.86 4.01
C ILE A 210 0.68 5.98 3.49
N GLY A 211 1.90 6.52 3.54
CA GLY A 211 3.14 5.80 3.28
C GLY A 211 3.97 5.73 4.55
N LEU A 212 4.53 4.57 4.84
CA LEU A 212 5.19 4.23 6.10
C LEU A 212 6.61 3.69 5.87
N LEU A 213 7.51 4.00 6.80
CA LEU A 213 8.78 3.30 7.03
C LEU A 213 8.65 2.58 8.37
N PHE A 214 8.69 1.26 8.34
CA PHE A 214 8.75 0.40 9.52
C PHE A 214 10.16 -0.15 9.68
N GLU A 215 10.73 -0.08 10.88
CA GLU A 215 12.01 -0.73 11.20
C GLU A 215 11.81 -1.68 12.39
N PHE A 216 12.45 -2.85 12.34
CA PHE A 216 12.50 -3.79 13.46
C PHE A 216 13.79 -4.62 13.38
N GLU A 217 14.48 -4.79 14.50
CA GLU A 217 15.83 -5.40 14.55
C GLU A 217 16.81 -4.64 13.62
N ASP A 218 17.37 -5.29 12.60
CA ASP A 218 18.21 -4.68 11.55
C ASP A 218 17.46 -4.47 10.22
N LYS A 219 16.13 -4.65 10.21
CA LYS A 219 15.29 -4.69 9.01
C LYS A 219 14.49 -3.42 8.78
N ARG A 220 14.34 -3.05 7.51
CA ARG A 220 13.63 -1.85 7.02
C ARG A 220 12.61 -2.18 5.96
N VAL A 221 11.39 -1.69 6.16
CA VAL A 221 10.25 -1.96 5.30
C VAL A 221 9.58 -0.65 4.91
N ILE A 222 9.44 -0.38 3.62
CA ILE A 222 8.67 0.75 3.09
C ILE A 222 7.35 0.27 2.52
N LEU A 223 6.26 0.77 3.09
CA LEU A 223 4.88 0.53 2.66
C LEU A 223 4.35 1.81 2.04
N THR A 224 4.16 1.86 0.73
CA THR A 224 3.91 3.13 0.02
C THR A 224 2.43 3.48 -0.14
N GLY A 225 1.52 2.50 -0.14
CA GLY A 225 0.19 2.66 -0.72
C GLY A 225 0.31 3.26 -2.13
N ASP A 226 -0.47 4.29 -2.43
CA ASP A 226 -0.43 4.98 -3.72
C ASP A 226 0.26 6.34 -3.66
N ALA A 227 1.16 6.52 -2.67
CA ALA A 227 1.77 7.80 -2.35
C ALA A 227 2.48 8.48 -3.52
N ASP A 228 2.49 9.81 -3.48
CA ASP A 228 3.18 10.66 -4.45
C ASP A 228 4.70 10.46 -4.39
N ASP A 229 5.29 10.20 -5.57
CA ASP A 229 6.73 10.04 -5.77
C ASP A 229 7.55 11.18 -5.14
N ARG A 230 7.13 12.44 -5.31
CA ARG A 230 7.88 13.59 -4.81
C ARG A 230 7.83 13.70 -3.29
N ARG A 231 6.70 13.31 -2.68
CA ARG A 231 6.57 13.19 -1.22
C ARG A 231 7.50 12.11 -0.67
N LEU A 232 7.54 10.93 -1.29
CA LEU A 232 8.46 9.85 -0.94
C LEU A 232 9.92 10.28 -1.09
N VAL A 233 10.30 10.88 -2.23
CA VAL A 233 11.64 11.46 -2.47
C VAL A 233 12.03 12.46 -1.38
N ALA A 234 11.13 13.39 -1.02
CA ALA A 234 11.41 14.42 -0.03
C ALA A 234 11.50 13.86 1.41
N SER A 235 10.88 12.71 1.69
CA SER A 235 10.97 12.02 2.98
C SER A 235 12.19 11.08 3.05
N ILE A 236 12.58 10.44 1.95
CA ILE A 236 13.69 9.46 1.91
C ILE A 236 15.05 10.14 1.70
N ARG A 237 15.13 11.23 0.92
CA ARG A 237 16.40 11.90 0.60
C ARG A 237 17.28 12.23 1.82
N PRO A 238 16.78 12.79 2.94
CA PRO A 238 17.63 13.07 4.10
C PRO A 238 18.24 11.81 4.72
N ARG A 239 17.56 10.67 4.63
CA ARG A 239 18.04 9.36 5.11
C ARG A 239 19.10 8.81 4.15
N ALA A 240 18.86 8.88 2.84
CA ALA A 240 19.83 8.50 1.81
C ALA A 240 21.10 9.36 1.87
N GLU A 241 20.99 10.67 2.09
CA GLU A 241 22.13 11.58 2.27
C GLU A 241 22.95 11.25 3.52
N ALA A 242 22.31 10.80 4.61
CA ALA A 242 23.00 10.33 5.81
C ALA A 242 23.76 9.00 5.59
N GLU A 243 23.28 8.16 4.67
CA GLU A 243 23.87 6.85 4.32
C GLU A 243 24.82 6.92 3.10
N GLY A 244 25.22 8.13 2.68
CA GLY A 244 26.24 8.32 1.64
C GLY A 244 25.69 8.35 0.20
N GLY A 245 24.37 8.44 0.03
CA GLY A 245 23.70 8.70 -1.24
C GLY A 245 22.53 7.76 -1.54
N ARG A 246 22.45 6.60 -0.89
CA ARG A 246 21.35 5.63 -1.00
C ARG A 246 20.93 5.16 0.38
N PHE A 247 19.63 5.03 0.61
CA PHE A 247 19.04 4.47 1.82
C PHE A 247 18.78 2.98 1.62
N HIS A 248 19.33 2.12 2.48
CA HIS A 248 19.11 0.67 2.36
C HIS A 248 17.73 0.27 2.91
N VAL A 249 17.02 -0.62 2.20
CA VAL A 249 15.65 -1.07 2.51
C VAL A 249 15.48 -2.56 2.15
N ASP A 250 15.22 -3.45 3.10
CA ASP A 250 15.00 -4.88 2.81
C ASP A 250 13.78 -5.11 1.92
N VAL A 251 12.66 -4.41 2.20
CA VAL A 251 11.39 -4.60 1.48
C VAL A 251 10.74 -3.27 1.12
N LEU A 252 10.42 -3.08 -0.16
CA LEU A 252 9.60 -1.97 -0.64
C LEU A 252 8.33 -2.50 -1.33
N LYS A 253 7.16 -2.18 -0.77
CA LYS A 253 5.90 -2.31 -1.51
C LYS A 253 5.88 -1.24 -2.60
N VAL A 254 5.81 -1.66 -3.86
CA VAL A 254 5.78 -0.75 -5.02
C VAL A 254 4.47 0.05 -5.01
N ALA A 255 4.60 1.36 -5.16
CA ALA A 255 3.49 2.31 -5.09
C ALA A 255 2.50 2.14 -6.24
N HIS A 256 1.21 2.31 -5.96
CA HIS A 256 0.14 2.34 -6.98
C HIS A 256 0.27 1.17 -7.96
N HIS A 257 0.41 -0.02 -7.39
CA HIS A 257 0.49 -1.30 -8.12
C HIS A 257 1.64 -1.45 -9.14
N GLY A 258 2.61 -0.53 -9.15
CA GLY A 258 3.61 -0.43 -10.21
C GLY A 258 3.17 0.48 -11.37
N SER A 259 2.44 1.55 -11.07
CA SER A 259 2.17 2.66 -11.97
C SER A 259 3.47 3.41 -12.33
N ASP A 260 3.67 3.73 -13.60
CA ASP A 260 4.82 4.54 -14.01
C ASP A 260 4.69 6.04 -13.65
N HIS A 261 3.56 6.42 -13.05
CA HIS A 261 3.31 7.77 -12.53
C HIS A 261 3.71 7.98 -11.06
N ASN A 262 3.98 6.89 -10.32
CA ASN A 262 4.27 6.94 -8.88
C ASN A 262 5.70 6.45 -8.55
N LEU A 263 6.48 6.07 -9.57
CA LEU A 263 7.84 5.54 -9.40
C LEU A 263 8.82 6.20 -10.37
N SER A 264 9.50 7.25 -9.92
CA SER A 264 10.56 7.91 -10.69
C SER A 264 11.92 7.23 -10.55
N ASN A 265 12.83 7.55 -11.49
CA ASN A 265 14.23 7.17 -11.37
C ASN A 265 14.90 7.86 -10.18
N GLU A 266 14.45 9.08 -9.81
CA GLU A 266 15.00 9.84 -8.67
C GLU A 266 14.70 9.16 -7.33
N LEU A 267 13.48 8.63 -7.15
CA LEU A 267 13.12 7.84 -5.98
C LEU A 267 13.95 6.55 -5.88
N LEU A 268 14.11 5.85 -7.00
CA LEU A 268 14.88 4.60 -7.05
C LEU A 268 16.39 4.80 -6.92
N ASP A 269 16.94 5.91 -7.41
CA ASP A 269 18.36 6.27 -7.24
C ASP A 269 18.70 6.62 -5.78
N LEU A 270 17.70 6.98 -4.96
CA LEU A 270 17.84 7.23 -3.51
C LEU A 270 17.73 5.97 -2.63
N ILE A 271 17.35 4.82 -3.19
CA ILE A 271 17.03 3.59 -2.43
C ILE A 271 17.91 2.45 -2.93
N ASP A 272 18.50 1.65 -2.04
CA ASP A 272 19.12 0.36 -2.38
C ASP A 272 18.27 -0.75 -1.73
N CYS A 273 17.48 -1.47 -2.53
CA CYS A 273 16.43 -2.35 -2.00
C CYS A 273 16.53 -3.78 -2.50
N ASP A 274 16.45 -4.72 -1.55
CA ASP A 274 16.62 -6.14 -1.79
C ASP A 274 15.36 -6.79 -2.39
N ARG A 275 14.16 -6.34 -1.99
CA ARG A 275 12.90 -6.98 -2.38
C ARG A 275 11.78 -5.98 -2.69
N TYR A 276 11.32 -5.98 -3.94
CA TYR A 276 10.18 -5.19 -4.39
C TYR A 276 8.91 -6.03 -4.42
N LEU A 277 7.85 -5.59 -3.73
CA LEU A 277 6.55 -6.25 -3.75
C LEU A 277 5.62 -5.61 -4.77
N ILE A 278 5.11 -6.40 -5.70
CA ILE A 278 4.17 -5.99 -6.74
C ILE A 278 2.83 -6.68 -6.46
N SER A 279 1.91 -5.96 -5.80
CA SER A 279 0.53 -6.41 -5.62
C SER A 279 -0.33 -5.89 -6.76
N THR A 280 -0.70 -6.77 -7.71
CA THR A 280 -1.79 -6.54 -8.70
C THR A 280 -1.89 -7.67 -9.72
N SER A 281 -3.13 -8.02 -10.08
CA SER A 281 -3.49 -8.86 -11.23
C SER A 281 -3.49 -8.08 -12.56
N GLY A 282 -3.45 -6.75 -12.48
CA GLY A 282 -3.63 -5.84 -13.62
C GLY A 282 -5.01 -5.86 -14.27
N ALA A 283 -6.03 -6.48 -13.65
CA ALA A 283 -7.34 -6.71 -14.26
C ALA A 283 -8.05 -5.44 -14.79
N ARG A 284 -7.84 -4.29 -14.13
CA ARG A 284 -8.48 -3.00 -14.45
C ARG A 284 -7.55 -1.99 -15.14
N HIS A 285 -6.30 -1.92 -14.71
CA HIS A 285 -5.35 -0.86 -15.09
C HIS A 285 -4.10 -1.39 -15.85
N ASP A 286 -4.02 -2.69 -16.09
CA ASP A 286 -2.87 -3.39 -16.69
C ASP A 286 -1.54 -3.10 -15.99
N HIS A 287 -1.61 -2.93 -14.66
CA HIS A 287 -0.44 -2.82 -13.79
C HIS A 287 0.22 -4.20 -13.54
N PRO A 288 1.52 -4.23 -13.19
CA PRO A 288 2.45 -3.10 -13.19
C PRO A 288 2.78 -2.66 -14.62
N ASN A 289 2.99 -1.37 -14.85
CA ASN A 289 3.42 -0.90 -16.17
C ASN A 289 4.87 -1.31 -16.45
N GLU A 290 5.18 -1.67 -17.68
CA GLU A 290 6.54 -2.09 -18.06
C GLU A 290 7.61 -1.03 -17.77
N ILE A 291 7.23 0.25 -17.83
CA ILE A 291 8.11 1.37 -17.48
C ILE A 291 8.49 1.32 -16.00
N ALA A 292 7.56 1.05 -15.09
CA ALA A 292 7.83 1.01 -13.65
C ALA A 292 8.81 -0.13 -13.31
N ILE A 293 8.55 -1.35 -13.80
CA ILE A 293 9.44 -2.49 -13.57
C ILE A 293 10.80 -2.25 -14.25
N ALA A 294 10.83 -1.70 -15.47
CA ALA A 294 12.09 -1.36 -16.12
C ALA A 294 12.92 -0.33 -15.33
N ARG A 295 12.27 0.65 -14.68
CA ARG A 295 12.96 1.57 -13.76
C ARG A 295 13.52 0.83 -12.54
N ILE A 296 12.77 -0.07 -11.90
CA ILE A 296 13.29 -0.92 -10.79
C ILE A 296 14.51 -1.70 -11.24
N LEU A 297 14.42 -2.40 -12.38
CA LEU A 297 15.52 -3.19 -12.93
C LEU A 297 16.79 -2.37 -13.21
N LYS A 298 16.66 -1.09 -13.55
CA LYS A 298 17.79 -0.23 -13.89
C LYS A 298 18.34 0.61 -12.73
N HIS A 299 17.48 1.07 -11.82
CA HIS A 299 17.83 2.04 -10.79
C HIS A 299 17.72 1.48 -9.36
N GLY A 300 16.76 0.58 -9.10
CA GLY A 300 16.44 0.08 -7.76
C GLY A 300 17.37 -1.00 -7.23
N GLY A 301 18.65 -0.68 -7.04
CA GLY A 301 19.67 -1.59 -6.49
C GLY A 301 20.35 -2.53 -7.50
N ALA A 302 21.43 -3.17 -7.08
CA ALA A 302 22.30 -3.99 -7.94
C ALA A 302 21.91 -5.47 -8.00
N GLU A 303 21.44 -6.02 -6.90
CA GLU A 303 20.87 -7.38 -6.76
C GLU A 303 19.52 -7.21 -6.07
N LYS A 304 18.45 -7.77 -6.63
CA LYS A 304 17.08 -7.61 -6.09
C LYS A 304 16.12 -8.72 -6.47
N GLU A 305 15.06 -8.86 -5.70
CA GLU A 305 13.97 -9.79 -5.93
C GLU A 305 12.69 -9.03 -6.29
N LEU A 306 12.05 -9.43 -7.39
CA LEU A 306 10.70 -8.97 -7.73
C LEU A 306 9.69 -10.02 -7.26
N VAL A 307 8.91 -9.69 -6.23
CA VAL A 307 7.88 -10.57 -5.67
C VAL A 307 6.52 -10.12 -6.18
N PHE A 308 5.88 -10.96 -6.97
CA PHE A 308 4.53 -10.73 -7.49
C PHE A 308 3.55 -11.63 -6.74
N ASN A 309 2.38 -11.11 -6.36
CA ASN A 309 1.30 -11.99 -5.90
C ASN A 309 0.54 -12.69 -7.05
N TYR A 310 0.68 -12.24 -8.30
CA TYR A 310 0.06 -12.91 -9.46
C TYR A 310 1.07 -13.46 -10.47
N ARG A 311 0.95 -14.74 -10.79
CA ARG A 311 1.88 -15.47 -11.68
C ARG A 311 1.96 -14.91 -13.09
N ASP A 312 0.83 -14.53 -13.68
CA ASP A 312 0.79 -14.01 -15.06
C ASP A 312 1.55 -12.68 -15.21
N ARG A 313 1.60 -11.87 -14.15
CA ARG A 313 2.40 -10.62 -14.11
C ARG A 313 3.88 -10.89 -13.91
N ALA A 314 4.24 -11.89 -13.11
CA ALA A 314 5.62 -12.34 -12.96
C ALA A 314 6.21 -12.92 -14.26
N ALA A 315 5.40 -13.65 -15.04
CA ALA A 315 5.85 -14.38 -16.23
C ALA A 315 6.48 -13.50 -17.32
N ILE A 316 6.10 -12.23 -17.40
CA ILE A 316 6.68 -11.23 -18.32
C ILE A 316 8.16 -10.93 -17.97
N TRP A 317 8.50 -11.03 -16.68
CA TRP A 317 9.81 -10.67 -16.12
C TRP A 317 10.68 -11.88 -15.76
N ASP A 318 10.14 -13.10 -15.83
CA ASP A 318 10.87 -14.36 -15.66
C ASP A 318 11.68 -14.75 -16.93
N ASP A 319 12.45 -13.81 -17.48
CA ASP A 319 13.35 -14.04 -18.61
C ASP A 319 14.81 -14.13 -18.14
N ALA A 320 15.47 -15.24 -18.45
CA ALA A 320 16.84 -15.53 -18.00
C ALA A 320 17.88 -14.53 -18.53
N ARG A 321 17.66 -13.88 -19.69
CA ARG A 321 18.59 -12.87 -20.23
C ARG A 321 18.41 -11.52 -19.56
N LEU A 322 17.18 -11.16 -19.21
CA LEU A 322 16.93 -9.97 -18.40
C LEU A 322 17.52 -10.15 -17.00
N LYS A 323 17.30 -11.31 -16.35
CA LYS A 323 17.87 -11.65 -15.03
C LYS A 323 19.40 -11.54 -15.00
N ASP A 324 20.09 -12.21 -15.94
CA ASP A 324 21.55 -12.14 -16.12
C ASP A 324 22.05 -10.71 -16.36
N ARG A 325 21.28 -9.90 -17.10
CA ARG A 325 21.67 -8.53 -17.48
C ARG A 325 21.46 -7.48 -16.39
N PHE A 326 20.44 -7.64 -15.55
CA PHE A 326 19.98 -6.61 -14.61
C PHE A 326 20.06 -7.01 -13.12
N GLY A 327 20.62 -8.17 -12.80
CA GLY A 327 20.87 -8.59 -11.40
C GLY A 327 19.58 -8.74 -10.61
N TYR A 328 18.70 -9.66 -11.04
CA TYR A 328 17.46 -9.89 -10.30
C TYR A 328 16.91 -11.32 -10.33
N THR A 329 16.13 -11.64 -9.30
CA THR A 329 15.28 -12.83 -9.21
C THR A 329 13.80 -12.45 -9.30
N VAL A 330 12.94 -13.43 -9.58
CA VAL A 330 11.49 -13.27 -9.63
C VAL A 330 10.87 -14.38 -8.80
N THR A 331 9.96 -14.01 -7.91
CA THR A 331 9.20 -14.93 -7.08
C THR A 331 7.71 -14.64 -7.25
N ALA A 332 6.92 -15.71 -7.35
CA ALA A 332 5.48 -15.68 -7.61
C ALA A 332 4.86 -16.94 -6.98
N PRO A 333 3.52 -17.03 -6.86
CA PRO A 333 2.87 -18.23 -6.34
C PRO A 333 3.30 -19.50 -7.10
N ASP A 334 3.42 -20.63 -6.39
CA ASP A 334 3.59 -21.94 -7.02
C ASP A 334 2.43 -22.25 -7.97
N ARG A 335 2.66 -23.03 -9.04
CA ARG A 335 1.62 -23.33 -10.05
C ARG A 335 0.37 -24.01 -9.52
N ASP A 336 0.50 -24.75 -8.43
CA ASP A 336 -0.59 -25.48 -7.77
C ASP A 336 -1.18 -24.71 -6.58
N ALA A 337 -0.61 -23.53 -6.24
CA ALA A 337 -1.13 -22.64 -5.22
C ALA A 337 -2.24 -21.71 -5.75
N GLU A 338 -3.00 -21.13 -4.83
CA GLU A 338 -3.99 -20.07 -5.13
C GLU A 338 -3.27 -18.80 -5.60
N ASP A 339 -3.68 -18.24 -6.74
CA ASP A 339 -3.09 -17.00 -7.27
C ASP A 339 -3.52 -15.81 -6.41
N GLY A 340 -2.68 -14.78 -6.33
CA GLY A 340 -2.89 -13.64 -5.44
C GLY A 340 -2.39 -13.86 -4.01
N PHE A 341 -2.06 -15.08 -3.60
CA PHE A 341 -1.42 -15.36 -2.30
C PHE A 341 0.06 -15.65 -2.45
N ILE A 342 0.90 -14.87 -1.75
CA ILE A 342 2.32 -15.17 -1.60
C ILE A 342 2.82 -14.69 -0.23
N GLY A 343 3.65 -15.50 0.43
CA GLY A 343 4.23 -15.17 1.72
C GLY A 343 5.71 -15.53 1.80
N PHE A 344 6.44 -14.78 2.62
CA PHE A 344 7.87 -14.95 2.84
C PHE A 344 8.28 -14.37 4.21
N GLU A 345 9.50 -14.68 4.64
CA GLU A 345 10.08 -14.16 5.89
C GLU A 345 11.39 -13.38 5.58
N LEU A 346 11.82 -12.57 6.56
CA LEU A 346 13.11 -11.85 6.61
C LEU A 346 13.95 -12.32 7.81
#